data_AF-A0A975GHV9-F1
#
_entry.id   AF-A0A975GHV9-F1
#
_cell.length_a   1.000
_cell.length_b   1.000
_cell.length_c   1.000
_cell.angle_alpha   90.00
_cell.angle_beta   90.00
_cell.angle_gamma   90.00
#
_symmetry.space_group_name_H-M   'P 1'
#
loop_
_entity.id
_entity.type
_entity.pdbx_description
1 polymer ?
#
loop_
_entity_poly.entity_id
_entity_poly.type
_entity_poly.pdbx_seq_one_letter_code
_entity_poly.pdbx_strand_id
1 'polypeptide(L)' 'MLKRKESDAFKWLPLTCAYRLIANSQDLYWWHPLVSKDPETVHISEISVKDKAISEHNIRLDDLEAYVLDFEI' A
#
# COMPACT_ATOMS: atom_id res chain seq x y z
N MET A 1 -22.38 -1.09 -6.00
CA MET A 1 -21.84 0.18 -6.52
C MET A 1 -21.24 0.93 -5.32
N LEU A 2 -19.91 0.95 -5.20
CA LEU A 2 -19.22 1.58 -4.05
C LEU A 2 -19.56 3.08 -4.03
N LYS A 3 -20.14 3.56 -2.92
CA LYS A 3 -20.53 4.96 -2.76
C LYS A 3 -19.25 5.80 -2.64
N ARG A 4 -19.10 6.74 -3.57
CA ARG A 4 -17.92 7.57 -3.86
C ARG A 4 -17.46 8.54 -2.75
N LYS A 5 -17.95 8.41 -1.51
CA LYS A 5 -17.99 9.53 -0.57
C LYS A 5 -17.59 9.12 0.83
N GLU A 6 -16.29 8.91 1.04
CA GLU A 6 -15.65 8.97 2.35
C GLU A 6 -14.12 9.03 2.16
N SER A 7 -13.62 10.15 1.61
CA SER A 7 -12.18 10.41 1.49
C SER A 7 -11.45 10.38 2.84
N ASP A 8 -12.15 10.72 3.92
CA ASP A 8 -11.63 10.67 5.29
C ASP A 8 -11.31 9.24 5.74
N ALA A 9 -12.06 8.24 5.27
CA ALA A 9 -11.84 6.84 5.63
C ALA A 9 -10.52 6.27 5.08
N PHE A 10 -9.89 6.96 4.11
CA PHE A 10 -8.65 6.53 3.47
C PHE A 10 -7.44 7.40 3.82
N LYS A 11 -7.59 8.38 4.73
CA LYS A 11 -6.47 9.26 5.14
C LYS A 11 -5.33 8.52 5.82
N TRP A 12 -5.61 7.39 6.47
CA TRP A 12 -4.61 6.54 7.12
C TRP A 12 -3.88 5.62 6.13
N LEU A 13 -4.36 5.50 4.88
CA LEU A 13 -3.69 4.71 3.86
C LEU A 13 -2.54 5.51 3.22
N PRO A 14 -1.50 4.81 2.72
CA PRO A 14 -0.43 5.44 1.97
C PRO A 14 -0.95 6.28 0.80
N LEU A 15 -0.19 7.32 0.43
CA LEU A 15 -0.56 8.25 -0.65
C LEU A 15 -0.76 7.53 -1.99
N THR A 16 0.00 6.46 -2.22
CA THR A 16 -0.07 5.68 -3.46
C THR A 16 -1.09 4.55 -3.44
N CYS A 17 -1.82 4.37 -2.33
CA CYS A 17 -2.81 3.30 -2.24
C CYS A 17 -3.94 3.47 -3.27
N ALA A 18 -4.21 2.42 -4.06
CA ALA A 18 -5.22 2.44 -5.11
C ALA A 18 -6.61 2.86 -4.60
N TYR A 19 -7.01 2.40 -3.41
CA TYR A 19 -8.30 2.80 -2.82
C TYR A 19 -8.37 4.30 -2.56
N ARG A 20 -7.28 4.90 -2.05
CA ARG A 20 -7.19 6.34 -1.80
C ARG A 20 -7.21 7.14 -3.10
N LEU A 21 -6.42 6.73 -4.10
CA LEU A 21 -6.37 7.38 -5.41
C LEU A 21 -7.73 7.35 -6.10
N ILE A 22 -8.36 6.17 -6.20
CA ILE A 22 -9.67 5.99 -6.84
C ILE A 22 -10.76 6.78 -6.11
N ALA A 23 -10.75 6.78 -4.77
CA ALA A 23 -11.70 7.58 -3.98
C ALA A 23 -11.56 9.08 -4.25
N ASN A 24 -10.34 9.57 -4.48
CA ASN A 24 -10.05 10.96 -4.82
C ASN A 24 -10.14 11.26 -6.33
N SER A 25 -10.60 10.32 -7.15
CA SER A 25 -10.64 10.45 -8.62
C SER A 25 -9.28 10.76 -9.24
N GLN A 26 -8.20 10.24 -8.63
CA GLN A 26 -6.84 10.32 -9.14
C GLN A 26 -6.50 9.07 -9.95
N ASP A 27 -5.59 9.24 -10.91
CA ASP A 27 -5.07 8.13 -11.71
C ASP A 27 -4.18 7.21 -10.88
N LEU A 28 -4.14 5.94 -11.26
CA LEU A 28 -3.18 4.99 -10.74
C LEU A 28 -1.81 5.22 -11.40
N TYR A 29 -0.75 5.02 -10.63
CA TYR A 29 0.62 5.06 -11.16
C TYR A 29 0.84 3.99 -12.23
N TRP A 30 1.78 4.26 -13.15
CA TRP A 30 2.07 3.37 -14.29
C TRP A 30 2.47 1.94 -13.85
N TRP A 31 3.14 1.83 -12.69
CA TRP A 31 3.58 0.55 -12.11
C TRP A 31 2.46 -0.24 -11.44
N HIS A 32 1.26 0.33 -11.32
CA HIS A 32 0.17 -0.35 -10.65
C HIS A 32 -0.32 -1.54 -11.51
N PRO A 33 -0.49 -2.76 -10.96
CA PRO A 33 -0.82 -3.95 -11.77
C PRO A 33 -2.09 -3.82 -12.62
N LEU A 34 -3.05 -3.00 -12.17
CA LEU A 34 -4.26 -2.71 -12.94
C LEU A 34 -3.99 -1.90 -14.23
N VAL A 35 -2.92 -1.09 -14.23
CA VAL A 35 -2.45 -0.27 -15.36
C VAL A 35 -1.45 -1.05 -16.19
N SER A 36 -0.38 -1.56 -15.58
CA SER A 36 0.72 -2.25 -16.26
C SER A 36 0.36 -3.64 -16.77
N LYS A 37 -0.68 -4.27 -16.20
CA LYS A 37 -1.03 -5.70 -16.40
C LYS A 37 0.07 -6.68 -15.97
N ASP A 38 1.07 -6.21 -15.26
CA ASP A 38 2.22 -7.00 -14.85
C ASP A 38 2.50 -6.78 -13.35
N PRO A 39 2.34 -7.80 -12.50
CA PRO A 39 2.63 -7.70 -11.08
C PRO A 39 4.11 -7.43 -10.78
N GLU A 40 5.05 -7.70 -11.70
CA GLU A 40 6.47 -7.42 -11.46
C GLU A 40 6.79 -5.93 -11.45
N THR A 41 5.93 -5.10 -12.04
CA THR A 41 6.17 -3.63 -12.12
C THR A 41 6.20 -2.94 -10.75
N VAL A 42 5.53 -3.47 -9.72
CA VAL A 42 5.66 -2.95 -8.35
C VAL A 42 7.01 -3.29 -7.72
N HIS A 43 7.64 -4.39 -8.14
CA HIS A 43 8.96 -4.79 -7.66
C HIS A 43 10.04 -3.96 -8.36
N ILE A 44 9.92 -3.81 -9.69
CA ILE A 44 10.83 -2.98 -10.51
C ILE A 44 10.84 -1.52 -10.04
N SER A 45 9.70 -1.02 -9.59
CA SER A 45 9.55 0.38 -9.14
C SER A 45 9.85 0.58 -7.66
N GLU A 46 10.34 -0.45 -6.94
CA GLU A 46 10.76 -0.43 -5.52
C GLU A 46 9.68 -0.03 -4.48
N ILE A 47 8.44 0.17 -4.93
CA ILE A 47 7.21 0.44 -4.15
C ILE A 47 6.70 -0.82 -3.41
N SER A 48 7.17 -2.01 -3.77
CA SER A 48 6.80 -3.23 -3.05
C SER A 48 7.32 -3.26 -1.60
N VAL A 49 6.54 -3.89 -0.72
CA VAL A 49 6.92 -4.25 0.66
C VAL A 49 7.63 -5.61 0.73
N LYS A 50 7.82 -6.29 -0.41
CA LYS A 50 8.64 -7.50 -0.49
C LYS A 50 10.03 -7.21 0.08
N ASP A 51 10.55 -8.15 0.85
CA ASP A 51 11.85 -8.05 1.57
C ASP A 51 11.92 -6.94 2.63
N LYS A 52 10.83 -6.22 2.88
CA LYS A 52 10.68 -5.20 3.96
C LYS A 52 9.75 -5.66 5.09
N ALA A 53 9.16 -6.85 4.96
CA ALA A 53 8.24 -7.43 5.94
C ALA A 53 8.74 -8.78 6.45
N ILE A 54 8.40 -9.08 7.70
CA ILE A 54 8.73 -10.32 8.39
C ILE A 54 7.43 -10.98 8.88
N SER A 55 7.39 -12.30 8.86
CA SER A 55 6.23 -13.05 9.36
C SER A 55 6.06 -12.83 10.86
N GLU A 56 4.82 -12.52 11.28
CA GLU A 56 4.45 -12.37 12.69
C GLU A 56 4.76 -13.62 13.53
N HIS A 57 4.74 -14.81 12.91
CA HIS A 57 5.02 -16.07 13.58
C HIS A 57 6.49 -16.21 14.00
N ASN A 58 7.37 -15.39 13.41
CA ASN A 58 8.80 -15.39 13.69
C ASN A 58 9.20 -14.31 14.73
N ILE A 59 8.23 -13.58 15.28
CA ILE A 59 8.45 -12.50 16.24
C ILE A 59 7.62 -12.77 17.50
N ARG A 60 8.15 -12.40 18.67
CA ARG A 60 7.37 -12.45 19.91
C ARG A 60 6.37 -11.29 19.91
N LEU A 61 5.17 -11.52 20.43
CA LEU A 61 4.12 -10.48 20.52
C LEU A 61 4.62 -9.19 21.19
N ASP A 62 5.44 -9.31 22.23
CA ASP A 62 6.01 -8.17 22.97
C ASP A 62 6.97 -7.31 22.13
N ASP A 63 7.54 -7.87 21.05
CA ASP A 63 8.55 -7.20 20.22
C ASP A 63 7.92 -6.54 18.97
N LEU A 64 6.62 -6.71 18.71
CA LEU A 64 5.95 -6.25 17.48
C LEU A 64 6.10 -4.74 17.24
N GLU A 65 6.05 -3.93 18.30
CA GLU A 65 6.16 -2.47 18.21
C GLU A 65 7.50 -2.03 17.60
N ALA A 66 8.58 -2.78 17.82
CA ALA A 66 9.89 -2.49 17.27
C ALA A 66 9.98 -2.69 15.74
N TYR A 67 9.00 -3.37 15.15
CA TYR A 67 8.91 -3.63 13.71
C TYR A 67 7.90 -2.71 12.99
N VAL A 68 7.29 -1.77 13.70
CA VAL A 68 6.44 -0.74 13.07
C VAL A 68 7.35 0.27 12.37
N LEU A 69 7.12 0.46 11.07
CA LEU A 69 7.86 1.40 10.24
C LEU A 69 6.98 2.59 9.88
N ASP A 70 7.52 3.80 10.02
CA ASP A 70 6.89 5.05 9.59
C ASP A 70 7.58 5.54 8.32
N PHE A 71 7.08 5.14 7.15
CA PHE A 71 7.59 5.57 5.85
C PHE A 71 6.45 5.77 4.86
N GLU A 72 6.59 6.81 4.03
CA GLU A 72 5.64 7.09 2.96
C GLU A 72 5.99 6.24 1.73
N ILE A 73 5.02 5.42 1.29
CA ILE A 73 5.06 4.72 0.01
C ILE A 73 3.92 5.19 -0.89
#